data_AF-A0A2E0UF58-F1
#
_entry.id   AF-A0A2E0UF58-F1
#
_cell.length_a   1.000
_cell.length_b   1.000
_cell.length_c   1.000
_cell.angle_alpha   90.00
_cell.angle_beta   90.00
_cell.angle_gamma   90.00
#
_symmetry.space_group_name_H-M   'P 1'
#
loop_
_entity.id
_entity.type
_entity.pdbx_description
1 polymer ?
#
loop_
_entity_poly.entity_id
_entity_poly.type
_entity_poly.pdbx_seq_one_letter_code
_entity_poly.pdbx_strand_id
1 'polypeptide(L)'
;MKFTAVQVAQVVDGKIDGKDLELDGATQDSRTVTPGSLFVPLVAERDGHDYINQAVQAGASAYLTSGKQATDATSVQVEDTASALLSLGAAARTSIQSPVIGITGSVGKTSVKDLTTSVLSQRGTTHSSPRSF
;
A
#
# COMPACT_ATOMS: atom_id res chain seq x y z
N MET A 1 1.83 -8.05 -1.32
CA MET A 1 0.36 -8.00 -1.52
C MET A 1 0.17 -8.09 -3.02
N LYS A 2 -0.60 -9.05 -3.51
CA LYS A 2 -0.86 -9.18 -4.95
C LYS A 2 -2.33 -8.91 -5.22
N PHE A 3 -2.61 -7.81 -5.87
CA PHE A 3 -3.94 -7.46 -6.38
C PHE A 3 -3.81 -7.06 -7.84
N THR A 4 -4.89 -7.18 -8.62
CA THR A 4 -4.97 -6.50 -9.91
C THR A 4 -5.49 -5.08 -9.74
N ALA A 5 -5.25 -4.20 -10.72
CA ALA A 5 -5.77 -2.85 -10.72
C ALA A 5 -7.31 -2.82 -10.65
N VAL A 6 -7.99 -3.78 -11.29
CA VAL A 6 -9.46 -3.94 -11.18
C VAL A 6 -9.87 -4.33 -9.76
N GLN A 7 -9.16 -5.25 -9.10
CA GLN A 7 -9.47 -5.61 -7.72
C GLN A 7 -9.24 -4.43 -6.76
N VAL A 8 -8.20 -3.63 -7.00
CA VAL A 8 -7.97 -2.39 -6.24
C VAL A 8 -9.18 -1.48 -6.39
N ALA A 9 -9.64 -1.20 -7.62
CA ALA A 9 -10.82 -0.38 -7.87
C ALA A 9 -12.08 -0.91 -7.17
N GLN A 10 -12.30 -2.23 -7.16
CA GLN A 10 -13.42 -2.85 -6.44
C GLN A 10 -13.33 -2.65 -4.92
N VAL A 11 -12.15 -2.84 -4.33
CA VAL A 11 -11.96 -2.72 -2.87
C VAL A 11 -12.17 -1.29 -2.38
N VAL A 12 -11.79 -0.31 -3.19
CA VAL A 12 -11.84 1.11 -2.81
C VAL A 12 -13.09 1.83 -3.31
N ASP A 13 -14.02 1.11 -3.93
CA ASP A 13 -15.20 1.66 -4.64
C ASP A 13 -14.81 2.78 -5.63
N GLY A 14 -13.71 2.54 -6.35
CA GLY A 14 -13.09 3.49 -7.27
C GLY A 14 -13.36 3.15 -8.73
N LYS A 15 -13.01 4.08 -9.62
CA LYS A 15 -13.08 3.91 -11.07
C LYS A 15 -11.68 3.74 -11.66
N ILE A 16 -11.45 2.60 -12.30
CA ILE A 16 -10.21 2.36 -13.05
C ILE A 16 -10.23 3.08 -14.41
N ASP A 17 -9.09 3.65 -14.79
CA ASP A 17 -8.80 4.12 -16.14
C ASP A 17 -7.43 3.58 -16.56
N GLY A 18 -7.37 2.83 -17.66
CA GLY A 18 -6.17 2.11 -18.11
C GLY A 18 -6.32 0.59 -18.13
N LYS A 19 -5.18 -0.11 -18.13
CA LYS A 19 -5.13 -1.58 -18.25
C LYS A 19 -5.25 -2.24 -16.89
N ASP A 20 -5.87 -3.42 -16.85
CA ASP A 20 -5.77 -4.29 -15.69
C ASP A 20 -4.37 -4.92 -15.64
N LEU A 21 -3.68 -4.73 -14.53
CA LEU A 21 -2.29 -5.12 -14.31
C LEU A 21 -2.17 -5.72 -12.91
N GLU A 22 -1.28 -6.71 -12.75
CA GLU A 22 -0.91 -7.19 -11.43
C GLU A 22 -0.04 -6.15 -10.71
N LEU A 23 -0.36 -5.91 -9.44
CA LEU A 23 0.32 -4.97 -8.57
C LEU A 23 0.98 -5.75 -7.43
N ASP A 24 2.28 -5.54 -7.24
CA ASP A 24 3.05 -6.16 -6.16
C ASP A 24 3.44 -5.11 -5.11
N GLY A 25 2.55 -4.96 -4.13
CA GLY A 25 2.72 -4.00 -3.05
C GLY A 25 2.18 -2.60 -3.37
N ALA A 26 2.19 -1.76 -2.34
CA ALA A 26 1.73 -0.38 -2.41
C ALA A 26 2.67 0.51 -1.59
N THR A 27 2.86 1.75 -2.03
CA THR A 27 3.62 2.75 -1.28
C THR A 27 3.02 4.14 -1.41
N GLN A 28 3.15 4.91 -0.35
CA GLN A 28 2.78 6.33 -0.29
C GLN A 28 3.99 7.27 -0.51
N ASP A 29 5.21 6.73 -0.56
CA ASP A 29 6.44 7.50 -0.75
C ASP A 29 7.04 7.20 -2.13
N SER A 30 7.00 8.19 -3.02
CA SER A 30 7.48 8.08 -4.40
C SER A 30 8.95 7.64 -4.49
N ARG A 31 9.76 7.90 -3.45
CA ARG A 31 11.18 7.51 -3.37
C ARG A 31 11.40 6.02 -3.10
N THR A 32 10.35 5.32 -2.68
CA THR A 32 10.37 3.90 -2.33
C THR A 32 9.60 3.02 -3.32
N VAL A 33 9.13 3.62 -4.42
CA VAL A 33 8.46 2.92 -5.50
C VAL A 33 9.38 1.83 -6.04
N THR A 34 8.78 0.68 -6.28
CA THR A 34 9.42 -0.46 -6.96
C THR A 34 8.61 -0.82 -8.20
N PRO A 35 9.24 -1.40 -9.24
CA PRO A 35 8.53 -1.83 -10.44
C PRO A 35 7.33 -2.74 -10.09
N GLY A 36 6.15 -2.42 -10.62
CA GLY A 36 4.94 -3.20 -10.34
C GLY A 36 4.14 -2.73 -9.12
N SER A 37 4.61 -1.73 -8.37
CA SER A 37 3.89 -1.25 -7.19
C SER A 37 2.73 -0.30 -7.53
N LEU A 38 1.76 -0.24 -6.62
CA LEU A 38 0.72 0.80 -6.57
C LEU A 38 1.26 2.03 -5.82
N PHE A 39 1.20 3.21 -6.45
CA PHE A 39 1.45 4.47 -5.75
C PHE A 39 0.17 5.03 -5.12
N VAL A 40 0.24 5.42 -3.85
CA VAL A 40 -0.91 5.94 -3.08
C VAL A 40 -0.60 7.36 -2.61
N PRO A 41 -0.93 8.39 -3.39
CA PRO A 41 -0.67 9.77 -3.01
C PRO A 41 -1.59 10.17 -1.84
N LEU A 42 -1.00 10.63 -0.73
CA LEU A 42 -1.76 11.17 0.40
C LEU A 42 -1.59 12.68 0.46
N VAL A 43 -2.65 13.38 0.88
CA VAL A 43 -2.61 14.82 1.14
C VAL A 43 -2.18 15.05 2.59
N ALA A 44 -1.00 15.61 2.79
CA ALA A 44 -0.47 15.99 4.10
C ALA A 44 0.06 17.43 4.05
N GLU A 45 1.26 17.71 4.57
CA GLU A 45 1.91 19.03 4.42
C GLU A 45 2.16 19.39 2.95
N ARG A 46 2.38 18.38 2.10
CA ARG A 46 2.44 18.49 0.64
C ARG A 46 1.43 17.52 0.05
N ASP A 47 0.90 17.88 -1.11
CA ASP A 47 0.00 17.00 -1.84
C ASP A 47 0.80 15.88 -2.52
N GLY A 48 0.53 14.63 -2.12
CA GLY A 48 1.15 13.44 -2.73
C GLY A 48 0.90 13.33 -4.23
N HIS A 49 -0.18 13.93 -4.75
CA HIS A 49 -0.53 13.86 -6.17
C HIS A 49 0.51 14.56 -7.06
N ASP A 50 1.24 15.54 -6.52
CA ASP A 50 2.34 16.21 -7.23
C ASP A 50 3.48 15.23 -7.59
N TYR A 51 3.56 14.09 -6.89
CA TYR A 51 4.60 13.08 -7.07
C TYR A 51 4.17 11.89 -7.94
N ILE A 52 2.96 11.89 -8.52
CA ILE A 52 2.47 10.78 -9.36
C ILE A 52 3.40 10.56 -10.56
N ASN A 53 3.77 11.63 -11.27
CA ASN A 53 4.67 11.51 -12.43
C ASN A 53 6.02 10.91 -12.02
N GLN A 54 6.56 11.32 -10.88
CA GLN A 54 7.80 10.77 -10.35
C GLN A 54 7.65 9.28 -10.01
N ALA A 55 6.54 8.89 -9.38
CA ALA A 55 6.26 7.49 -9.04
C ALA A 55 6.14 6.62 -10.30
N VAL A 56 5.43 7.10 -11.32
CA VAL A 56 5.31 6.40 -12.61
C VAL A 56 6.68 6.24 -13.26
N GLN A 57 7.50 7.29 -13.30
CA GLN A 57 8.88 7.22 -13.80
C GLN A 57 9.77 6.25 -13.01
N ALA A 58 9.52 6.09 -11.70
CA ALA A 58 10.19 5.13 -10.85
C ALA A 58 9.69 3.68 -11.01
N GLY A 59 8.65 3.44 -11.82
CA GLY A 59 8.14 2.11 -12.15
C GLY A 59 6.82 1.73 -11.48
N ALA A 60 6.11 2.67 -10.86
CA ALA A 60 4.75 2.41 -10.40
C ALA A 60 3.86 2.01 -11.60
N SER A 61 3.19 0.86 -11.49
CA SER A 61 2.35 0.35 -12.58
C SER A 61 0.92 0.88 -12.52
N ALA A 62 0.50 1.33 -11.35
CA ALA A 62 -0.74 2.07 -11.17
C ALA A 62 -0.61 3.09 -10.04
N TYR A 63 -1.56 4.03 -9.97
CA TYR A 63 -1.68 4.97 -8.87
C TYR A 63 -3.14 5.24 -8.47
N LEU A 64 -3.37 5.57 -7.20
CA LEU A 64 -4.65 6.16 -6.77
C LEU A 64 -4.66 7.67 -7.06
N THR A 65 -5.84 8.25 -7.30
CA THR A 65 -5.98 9.70 -7.46
C THR A 65 -7.37 10.17 -7.04
N SER A 66 -7.47 11.35 -6.43
CA SER A 66 -8.76 12.02 -6.18
C SER A 66 -9.18 13.01 -7.27
N GLY A 67 -8.36 13.17 -8.30
CA GLY A 67 -8.62 14.05 -9.43
C GLY A 67 -8.15 13.47 -10.76
N LYS A 68 -8.44 14.19 -11.86
CA LYS A 68 -7.87 13.85 -13.16
C LYS A 68 -6.38 14.19 -13.16
N GLN A 69 -5.57 13.25 -13.62
CA GLN A 69 -4.13 13.44 -13.80
C GLN A 69 -3.76 13.05 -15.22
N ALA A 70 -2.89 13.84 -15.86
CA ALA A 70 -2.46 13.61 -17.24
C ALA A 70 -1.24 12.69 -17.25
N THR A 71 -1.45 11.38 -17.02
CA THR A 71 -0.39 10.37 -17.13
C THR A 71 -0.89 9.16 -17.90
N ASP A 72 0.02 8.46 -18.60
CA ASP A 72 -0.31 7.28 -19.40
C ASP A 72 -0.39 5.97 -18.56
N ALA A 73 -0.14 6.05 -17.25
CA ALA A 73 -0.20 4.89 -16.36
C ALA A 73 -1.65 4.60 -15.92
N THR A 74 -1.93 3.34 -15.57
CA THR A 74 -3.24 2.96 -15.04
C THR A 74 -3.54 3.76 -13.76
N SER A 75 -4.72 4.36 -13.68
CA SER A 75 -5.16 5.10 -12.52
C SER A 75 -6.42 4.47 -11.92
N VAL A 76 -6.58 4.62 -10.61
CA VAL A 76 -7.83 4.31 -9.91
C VAL A 76 -8.30 5.58 -9.21
N GLN A 77 -9.38 6.14 -9.73
CA GLN A 77 -9.98 7.36 -9.20
C GLN A 77 -10.88 7.04 -8.01
N VAL A 78 -10.68 7.76 -6.90
CA VAL A 78 -11.42 7.64 -5.64
C VAL A 78 -11.78 9.03 -5.12
N GLU A 79 -12.71 9.15 -4.17
CA GLU A 79 -12.98 10.46 -3.55
C GLU A 79 -11.86 10.89 -2.60
N ASP A 80 -11.33 9.94 -1.81
CA ASP A 80 -10.26 10.17 -0.84
C ASP A 80 -9.25 9.01 -0.85
N THR A 81 -8.00 9.32 -1.14
CA THR A 81 -6.91 8.36 -1.21
C THR A 81 -6.49 7.82 0.15
N ALA A 82 -6.69 8.57 1.24
CA ALA A 82 -6.41 8.10 2.60
C ALA A 82 -7.42 7.02 3.02
N SER A 83 -8.72 7.27 2.79
CA SER A 83 -9.77 6.28 3.01
C SER A 83 -9.57 5.03 2.13
N ALA A 84 -9.19 5.22 0.86
CA ALA A 84 -8.88 4.11 -0.04
C ALA A 84 -7.70 3.25 0.46
N LEU A 85 -6.65 3.87 1.02
CA LEU A 85 -5.52 3.14 1.62
C LEU A 85 -5.96 2.28 2.80
N LEU A 86 -6.87 2.79 3.65
CA LEU A 86 -7.42 2.04 4.78
C LEU A 86 -8.25 0.83 4.30
N SER A 87 -9.10 1.00 3.28
CA SER A 87 -9.87 -0.08 2.67
C SER A 87 -8.96 -1.16 2.07
N LEU A 88 -7.90 -0.76 1.36
CA LEU A 88 -6.89 -1.70 0.85
C LEU A 88 -6.18 -2.45 1.97
N GLY A 89 -5.82 -1.75 3.05
CA GLY A 89 -5.23 -2.36 4.24
C GLY A 89 -6.15 -3.40 4.89
N ALA A 90 -7.44 -3.12 4.99
CA ALA A 90 -8.44 -4.05 5.53
C ALA A 90 -8.64 -5.28 4.64
N ALA A 91 -8.72 -5.09 3.31
CA ALA A 91 -8.81 -6.19 2.36
C ALA A 91 -7.55 -7.06 2.37
N ALA A 92 -6.37 -6.45 2.39
CA ALA A 92 -5.09 -7.15 2.50
C ALA A 92 -4.97 -7.90 3.83
N ARG A 93 -5.49 -7.35 4.93
CA ARG A 93 -5.52 -8.04 6.23
C ARG A 93 -6.44 -9.27 6.19
N THR A 94 -7.59 -9.15 5.54
CA THR A 94 -8.57 -10.24 5.44
C THR A 94 -8.09 -11.39 4.55
N SER A 95 -7.22 -11.12 3.57
CA SER A 95 -6.65 -12.16 2.72
C SER A 95 -5.54 -12.99 3.39
N ILE A 96 -5.02 -12.54 4.55
CA ILE A 96 -4.01 -13.27 5.30
C ILE A 96 -4.68 -14.40 6.09
N GLN A 97 -4.38 -15.65 5.72
CA GLN A 97 -4.88 -16.85 6.40
C GLN A 97 -4.03 -17.29 7.61
N SER A 98 -2.92 -16.61 7.87
CA SER A 98 -2.02 -16.90 9.00
C SER A 98 -2.38 -16.07 10.24
N PRO A 99 -2.00 -16.50 11.46
CA PRO A 99 -2.18 -15.70 12.66
C PRO A 99 -1.50 -14.34 12.54
N VAL A 100 -2.19 -13.27 12.96
CA VAL A 100 -1.65 -11.91 12.92
C VAL A 100 -1.72 -11.30 14.32
N ILE A 101 -0.57 -10.83 14.80
CA ILE A 101 -0.38 -10.31 16.16
C ILE A 101 -0.25 -8.79 16.11
N GLY A 102 -1.06 -8.07 16.91
CA GLY A 102 -0.93 -6.63 17.12
C GLY A 102 -0.17 -6.33 18.40
N ILE A 103 0.87 -5.49 18.33
CA ILE A 103 1.67 -5.07 19.48
C ILE A 103 1.48 -3.56 19.67
N THR A 104 0.97 -3.17 20.83
CA THR A 104 0.68 -1.77 21.19
C THR A 104 1.39 -1.38 22.50
N GLY A 105 1.38 -0.08 22.82
CA GLY A 105 1.96 0.48 24.05
C GLY A 105 2.77 1.75 23.80
N SER A 106 2.96 2.57 24.83
CA SER A 106 3.75 3.81 24.70
C SER A 106 5.25 3.52 24.50
N VAL A 107 5.77 2.48 25.17
CA VAL A 107 7.20 2.11 25.18
C VAL A 107 7.35 0.61 24.88
N GLY A 108 8.45 0.20 24.27
CA GLY A 108 8.82 -1.21 24.09
C GLY A 108 8.23 -1.93 22.89
N LYS A 109 7.33 -1.30 22.11
CA LYS A 109 6.68 -1.89 20.92
C LYS A 109 7.68 -2.57 19.97
N THR A 110 8.74 -1.87 19.60
CA THR A 110 9.76 -2.35 18.65
C THR A 110 10.50 -3.55 19.20
N SER A 111 11.02 -3.45 20.43
CA SER A 111 11.71 -4.55 21.10
C SER A 111 10.83 -5.78 21.25
N VAL A 112 9.56 -5.62 21.65
CA VAL A 112 8.62 -6.73 21.78
C VAL A 112 8.30 -7.34 20.41
N LYS A 113 8.12 -6.54 19.36
CA LYS A 113 7.91 -7.02 17.98
C LYS A 113 9.12 -7.81 17.48
N ASP A 114 10.34 -7.33 17.72
CA ASP A 114 11.56 -7.98 17.27
C ASP A 114 11.81 -9.31 18.03
N LEU A 115 11.62 -9.32 19.36
CA LEU A 115 11.70 -10.54 20.18
C LEU A 115 10.65 -11.57 19.78
N THR A 116 9.40 -11.14 19.58
CA THR A 116 8.29 -12.00 19.13
C THR A 116 8.63 -12.63 17.77
N THR A 117 9.16 -11.83 16.84
CA THR A 117 9.58 -12.31 15.52
C THR A 117 10.69 -13.35 15.63
N SER A 118 11.70 -13.11 16.47
CA SER A 118 12.81 -14.05 16.69
C SER A 118 12.34 -15.41 17.22
N VAL A 119 11.39 -15.44 18.14
CA VAL A 119 10.83 -16.69 18.68
C VAL A 119 9.97 -17.41 17.65
N LEU A 120 9.05 -16.71 16.98
CA LEU A 120 8.13 -17.31 16.00
C LEU A 120 8.88 -17.82 14.76
N SER A 121 9.95 -17.14 14.34
CA SER A 121 10.76 -17.54 13.19
C SER A 121 11.46 -18.90 13.38
N GLN A 122 11.62 -19.36 14.62
CA GLN A 122 12.15 -20.71 14.91
C GLN A 122 11.13 -21.83 14.59
N ARG A 123 9.85 -21.47 14.43
CA ARG A 123 8.75 -22.44 14.21
C ARG A 123 8.10 -22.30 12.84
N GLY A 124 8.28 -21.19 12.15
CA GLY A 124 7.76 -21.00 10.79
C GLY A 124 8.08 -19.65 10.18
N THR A 125 7.75 -19.50 8.89
CA THR A 125 7.93 -18.24 8.15
C THR A 125 7.16 -17.12 8.85
N THR A 126 7.88 -16.10 9.28
CA THR A 126 7.31 -14.98 10.04
C THR A 126 7.62 -13.67 9.32
N HIS A 127 6.62 -12.81 9.17
CA HIS A 127 6.79 -11.44 8.71
C HIS A 127 6.52 -10.47 9.87
N SER A 128 7.29 -9.40 9.96
CA SER A 128 7.05 -8.31 10.90
C SER A 128 7.29 -6.96 10.23
N SER A 129 6.65 -5.91 10.75
CA SER A 129 6.81 -4.55 10.22
C SER A 129 8.28 -4.14 10.23
N PRO A 130 8.84 -3.68 9.10
CA PRO A 130 10.27 -3.37 8.99
C PRO A 130 10.68 -2.14 9.81
N ARG A 131 9.72 -1.27 10.14
CA ARG A 131 9.90 -0.07 10.95
C ARG A 131 8.72 0.11 11.90
N SER A 132 8.88 1.02 12.86
CA SER A 132 7.76 1.62 13.57
C SER A 132 7.19 2.72 12.68
N PHE A 133 5.95 2.53 12.24
CA PHE A 133 5.17 3.52 11.50
C PHE A 133 4.28 4.30 12.47
#